data_AF-A0A7J3ZBL1-F1
#
_entry.id   AF-A0A7J3ZBL1-F1
#
_cell.length_a   1.000
_cell.length_b   1.000
_cell.length_c   1.000
_cell.angle_alpha   90.00
_cell.angle_beta   90.00
_cell.angle_gamma   90.00
#
_symmetry.space_group_name_H-M   'P 1'
#
loop_
_entity.id
_entity.type
_entity.pdbx_description
1 polymer ?
#
loop_
_entity_poly.entity_id
_entity_poly.type
_entity_poly.pdbx_seq_one_letter_code
_entity_poly.pdbx_strand_id
1 'polypeptide(L)'
;MYISPSGFEDDLRGYDKDLFSRVADGVQIDSLGNVIAFKRGSKGTGKIMAAAHMDEIGLFISHIDDRGFLRVLPIGGIFERALIYQRLTS
;
A
#
# COMPACT_ATOMS: atom_id res chain seq x y z
N MET A 1 2.83 6.38 11.23
CA MET A 1 2.83 5.04 10.61
C MET A 1 1.66 5.03 9.66
N TYR A 2 1.89 4.79 8.38
CA TYR A 2 0.82 4.68 7.39
C TYR A 2 0.34 3.23 7.39
N ILE A 3 -0.97 3.02 7.45
CA ILE A 3 -1.60 1.71 7.29
C ILE A 3 -2.13 1.67 5.86
N SER A 4 -1.75 0.66 5.08
CA SER A 4 -1.95 0.65 3.63
C SER A 4 -2.38 -0.73 3.13
N PRO A 5 -3.49 -1.31 3.61
CA PRO A 5 -3.95 -2.60 3.12
C PRO A 5 -4.33 -2.49 1.65
N SER A 6 -4.27 -3.62 0.94
CA SER A 6 -4.63 -3.67 -0.48
C SER A 6 -5.98 -3.00 -0.75
N GLY A 7 -5.99 -1.98 -1.61
CA GLY A 7 -7.15 -1.15 -1.96
C GLY A 7 -7.33 0.13 -1.15
N PHE A 8 -6.49 0.41 -0.15
CA PHE A 8 -6.56 1.59 0.72
C PHE A 8 -5.21 2.31 0.85
N GLU A 9 -4.45 2.41 -0.25
CA GLU A 9 -3.08 2.93 -0.26
C GLU A 9 -2.98 4.46 -0.36
N ASP A 10 -4.10 5.19 -0.31
CA ASP A 10 -4.17 6.62 -0.64
C ASP A 10 -3.22 7.49 0.22
N ASP A 11 -3.17 7.24 1.53
CA ASP A 11 -2.33 8.01 2.45
C ASP A 11 -0.84 7.77 2.20
N LEU A 12 -0.45 6.50 2.01
CA LEU A 12 0.92 6.12 1.71
C LEU A 12 1.35 6.63 0.33
N ARG A 13 0.45 6.58 -0.67
CA ARG A 13 0.68 7.12 -2.01
C ARG A 13 1.00 8.62 -1.98
N GLY A 14 0.32 9.39 -1.13
CA GLY A 14 0.59 10.81 -0.94
C GLY A 14 2.01 11.06 -0.42
N TYR A 15 2.41 10.28 0.58
CA TYR A 15 3.76 10.31 1.14
C TYR A 15 4.83 9.93 0.10
N ASP A 16 4.64 8.80 -0.60
CA ASP A 16 5.59 8.32 -1.61
C ASP A 16 5.75 9.32 -2.75
N LYS A 17 4.66 9.94 -3.21
CA LYS A 17 4.71 11.01 -4.21
C LYS A 17 5.58 12.18 -3.75
N ASP A 18 5.41 12.67 -2.52
CA ASP A 18 6.25 13.76 -1.99
C ASP A 18 7.71 13.34 -1.90
N LEU A 19 7.97 12.14 -1.38
CA LEU A 19 9.31 11.58 -1.25
C LEU A 19 10.01 11.49 -2.61
N PHE A 20 9.37 10.88 -3.61
CA PHE A 20 9.97 10.69 -4.93
C PHE A 20 10.10 12.00 -5.71
N SER A 21 9.22 12.97 -5.50
CA SER A 21 9.31 14.29 -6.16
C SER A 21 10.59 15.05 -5.80
N ARG A 22 11.23 14.73 -4.67
CA ARG A 22 12.50 15.33 -4.23
C ARG A 22 13.73 14.76 -4.94
N VAL A 23 13.63 13.59 -5.55
CA VAL A 23 14.78 12.86 -6.10
C VAL A 23 14.63 12.47 -7.58
N ALA A 24 13.41 12.24 -8.05
CA ALA A 24 13.10 11.86 -9.43
C ALA A 24 13.04 13.09 -10.35
N ASP A 25 13.13 12.86 -11.67
CA ASP A 25 12.95 13.93 -12.67
C ASP A 25 11.48 14.16 -13.01
N GLY A 26 10.62 13.23 -12.61
CA GLY A 26 9.18 13.37 -12.66
C GLY A 26 8.50 12.20 -11.95
N VAL A 27 7.29 12.47 -11.48
CA VAL A 27 6.44 11.51 -10.77
C VAL A 27 5.03 11.63 -11.35
N GLN A 28 4.42 10.49 -11.65
CA GLN A 28 3.03 10.41 -12.09
C GLN A 28 2.28 9.36 -11.26
N ILE A 29 0.97 9.53 -11.16
CA ILE A 29 0.07 8.54 -10.58
C ILE A 29 -0.81 8.02 -11.70
N ASP A 30 -0.87 6.69 -11.89
CA ASP A 30 -1.76 6.09 -12.87
C ASP A 30 -3.19 5.94 -12.34
N SER A 31 -4.11 5.47 -13.19
CA SER A 31 -5.52 5.32 -12.81
C SER A 31 -5.76 4.28 -11.70
N LEU A 32 -4.78 3.41 -11.41
CA LEU A 32 -4.85 2.41 -10.34
C LEU A 32 -4.22 2.92 -9.04
N GLY A 33 -3.60 4.10 -9.05
CA GLY A 33 -2.95 4.68 -7.88
C GLY A 33 -1.47 4.31 -7.74
N ASN A 34 -0.83 3.72 -8.74
CA ASN A 34 0.61 3.43 -8.66
C ASN A 34 1.42 4.72 -8.72
N VAL A 35 2.40 4.90 -7.83
CA VAL A 35 3.37 6.00 -7.91
C VAL A 35 4.51 5.61 -8.84
N ILE A 36 4.57 6.24 -10.01
CA ILE A 36 5.59 5.97 -11.02
C ILE A 36 6.56 7.16 -11.06
N ALA A 37 7.73 6.97 -10.45
CA ALA A 37 8.84 7.91 -10.50
C ALA A 37 9.82 7.53 -11.62
N PHE A 38 10.30 8.51 -12.39
CA PHE A 38 11.32 8.26 -13.40
C PHE A 38 12.55 9.15 -13.22
N LYS A 39 13.72 8.58 -13.51
CA LYS A 39 15.00 9.29 -13.58
C LYS A 39 15.60 9.06 -14.97
N ARG A 40 15.98 10.14 -15.64
CA ARG A 40 16.63 10.08 -16.96
C ARG A 40 18.08 9.65 -16.78
N GLY A 41 18.43 8.52 -17.40
CA GLY A 41 19.81 8.07 -17.49
C GLY A 41 20.64 9.03 -18.34
N SER A 42 21.94 9.10 -18.05
CA SER A 42 22.87 9.97 -18.79
C SER A 42 23.35 9.38 -20.11
N LYS A 43 23.22 8.06 -20.31
CA LYS A 43 23.69 7.33 -21.50
C LYS A 43 22.80 6.12 -21.80
N GLY A 44 22.65 5.78 -23.07
CA GLY A 44 21.91 4.62 -23.55
C GLY A 44 20.45 4.90 -23.90
N THR A 45 19.83 3.95 -24.61
CA THR A 45 18.43 4.03 -25.07
C THR A 45 17.50 3.06 -24.35
N GLY A 46 18.04 2.20 -23.47
CA GLY A 46 17.28 1.23 -22.69
C GLY A 46 16.53 1.86 -21.52
N LYS A 47 15.51 1.15 -21.02
CA LYS A 47 14.77 1.50 -19.80
C LYS A 47 14.90 0.36 -18.79
N ILE A 48 15.18 0.71 -17.54
CA ILE A 48 15.19 -0.22 -16.41
C ILE A 48 14.01 0.12 -15.51
N MET A 49 13.30 -0.90 -15.03
CA MET A 49 12.18 -0.76 -14.10
C MET A 49 12.51 -1.52 -12.83
N ALA A 50 12.42 -0.83 -11.70
CA ALA A 50 12.35 -1.44 -10.38
C ALA A 50 10.93 -1.22 -9.84
N ALA A 51 10.33 -2.25 -9.27
CA ALA A 51 8.97 -2.21 -8.75
C ALA A 51 8.93 -2.84 -7.35
N ALA A 52 8.11 -2.26 -6.48
CA ALA A 52 7.76 -2.75 -5.16
C ALA A 52 6.28 -2.46 -4.93
N HIS A 53 5.63 -3.23 -4.08
CA HIS A 53 4.23 -3.04 -3.75
C HIS A 53 4.11 -2.16 -2.50
N MET A 54 3.19 -1.18 -2.53
CA MET A 54 2.92 -0.29 -1.39
C MET A 54 2.01 -0.96 -0.37
N ASP A 55 1.21 -1.92 -0.82
CA ASP A 55 0.17 -2.53 -0.01
C ASP A 55 0.72 -3.54 1.00
N GLU A 56 0.04 -3.61 2.13
CA GLU A 56 0.29 -4.60 3.17
C GLU A 56 -0.91 -5.52 3.37
N ILE A 57 -0.66 -6.62 4.08
CA ILE A 57 -1.69 -7.57 4.47
C ILE A 57 -2.55 -6.93 5.56
N GLY A 58 -3.88 -7.05 5.45
CA GLY A 58 -4.83 -6.39 6.34
C GLY A 58 -6.08 -7.20 6.64
N LEU A 59 -7.02 -6.57 7.34
CA LEU A 59 -8.31 -7.15 7.68
C LEU A 59 -9.44 -6.19 7.30
N PHE A 60 -10.51 -6.71 6.72
CA PHE A 60 -11.72 -5.96 6.39
C PHE A 60 -12.83 -6.30 7.38
N ILE A 61 -13.48 -5.28 7.98
CA ILE A 61 -14.63 -5.51 8.85
C ILE A 61 -15.85 -5.83 7.97
N SER A 62 -16.35 -7.06 8.05
CA SER A 62 -17.52 -7.51 7.29
C SER A 62 -18.84 -7.30 8.03
N HIS A 63 -18.82 -7.32 9.35
CA HIS A 63 -20.02 -7.17 10.18
C HIS A 63 -19.69 -6.74 11.61
N ILE A 64 -20.64 -6.08 12.26
CA ILE A 64 -20.62 -5.78 13.70
C ILE A 64 -21.78 -6.56 14.32
N ASP A 65 -21.50 -7.46 15.26
CA ASP A 65 -22.55 -8.25 15.92
C ASP A 65 -23.31 -7.43 16.97
N ASP A 66 -24.43 -7.96 17.45
CA ASP A 66 -25.30 -7.29 18.43
C ASP A 66 -24.63 -7.02 19.78
N ARG A 67 -23.47 -7.64 20.04
CA ARG A 67 -22.66 -7.46 21.25
C ARG A 67 -21.49 -6.50 21.02
N GLY A 68 -21.37 -5.94 19.82
CA GLY A 68 -20.32 -4.99 19.44
C GLY A 68 -19.00 -5.64 18.99
N PHE A 69 -18.95 -6.96 18.76
CA PHE A 69 -17.77 -7.62 18.22
C PHE A 69 -17.68 -7.46 16.70
N LEU A 70 -16.46 -7.21 16.22
CA LEU A 70 -16.17 -7.09 14.80
C LEU A 70 -15.89 -8.47 14.19
N ARG A 71 -16.58 -8.79 13.09
CA ARG A 71 -16.23 -9.91 12.22
C ARG A 71 -15.35 -9.39 11.09
N VAL A 72 -14.26 -10.09 10.82
CA VAL A 72 -13.26 -9.67 9.84
C VAL A 72 -13.04 -10.72 8.75
N LEU A 73 -12.66 -10.25 7.56
CA LEU A 73 -12.19 -11.05 6.44
C LEU A 73 -10.73 -10.68 6.13
N PRO A 74 -9.89 -11.62 5.69
CA PRO A 74 -8.50 -11.32 5.32
C PRO A 74 -8.42 -10.50 4.02
N ILE A 75 -7.54 -9.50 4.00
CA ILE A 75 -7.04 -8.85 2.79
C ILE A 75 -5.63 -9.38 2.55
N GLY A 76 -5.47 -10.20 1.51
CA GLY A 76 -4.23 -10.93 1.23
C GLY A 76 -4.14 -12.28 1.95
N GLY A 77 -2.96 -12.91 1.91
CA GLY A 77 -2.72 -14.23 2.48
C GLY A 77 -2.36 -14.17 3.97
N ILE A 78 -3.30 -14.50 4.85
CA ILE A 78 -3.07 -14.53 6.32
C ILE A 78 -3.14 -15.96 6.84
N PHE A 79 -2.15 -16.35 7.66
CA PHE A 79 -2.28 -17.52 8.52
C PHE A 79 -3.08 -17.17 9.78
N GLU A 80 -4.35 -17.57 9.84
CA GLU A 80 -5.34 -17.12 10.84
C GLU A 80 -4.87 -17.30 12.29
N ARG A 81 -4.12 -18.36 12.58
CA ARG A 81 -3.58 -18.61 13.92
C ARG A 81 -2.56 -17.56 14.38
N ALA A 82 -1.91 -16.86 13.45
CA ALA A 82 -1.01 -15.76 13.78
C ALA A 82 -1.74 -14.51 14.29
N LEU A 83 -3.07 -14.41 14.09
CA LEU A 83 -3.86 -13.26 14.52
C LEU A 83 -4.27 -13.30 15.99
N ILE A 84 -4.18 -14.47 16.64
CA ILE A 84 -4.63 -14.63 18.02
C ILE A 84 -3.74 -13.76 18.93
N TYR A 85 -4.37 -12.94 19.78
CA TYR A 85 -3.74 -11.97 20.68
C TYR A 85 -2.98 -10.81 20.01
N GLN A 86 -3.12 -10.62 18.69
CA GLN A 86 -2.56 -9.44 18.03
C GLN A 86 -3.40 -8.19 18.30
N ARG A 87 -2.72 -7.06 18.49
CA ARG A 87 -3.38 -5.75 18.55
C ARG A 87 -3.54 -5.22 17.13
N LEU A 88 -4.76 -4.84 16.78
CA LEU A 88 -5.12 -4.27 15.48
C LEU A 88 -5.54 -2.82 15.66
N THR A 89 -5.29 -2.01 14.64
CA THR A 89 -5.69 -0.60 14.57
C THR A 89 -6.34 -0.33 13.22
N SER A 90 -7.32 0.56 13.20
CA SER A 90 -7.91 1.15 12.00
C SER A 90 -7.13 2.37 11.56
#